data_AF-A0A7V4LQD4-F1
#
_entry.id   AF-A0A7V4LQD4-F1
#
_cell.length_a   1.000
_cell.length_b   1.000
_cell.length_c   1.000
_cell.angle_alpha   90.00
_cell.angle_beta   90.00
_cell.angle_gamma   90.00
#
_symmetry.space_group_name_H-M   'P 1'
#
loop_
_entity.id
_entity.type
_entity.pdbx_description
1 polymer ?
#
loop_
_entity_poly.entity_id
_entity_poly.type
_entity_poly.pdbx_seq_one_letter_code
_entity_poly.pdbx_strand_id
1 'polypeptide(L)' 'MQLDKFTIKAQEAVQHAQQLAMENQNQAIECGHLLKGLFDVDENVLPFIFKKLSVNPQA' A
#
# COMPACT_ATOMS: atom_id res chain seq x y z
N MET A 1 1.61 -14.83 -6.22
CA MET A 1 2.74 -14.12 -5.55
C MET A 1 3.35 -15.04 -4.50
N GLN A 2 4.65 -14.91 -4.18
CA GLN A 2 5.31 -15.58 -3.05
C GLN A 2 5.34 -14.61 -1.85
N LEU A 3 4.19 -14.41 -1.20
CA LEU A 3 4.04 -13.40 -0.12
C LEU A 3 4.83 -13.74 1.14
N ASP A 4 5.12 -15.02 1.36
CA ASP A 4 5.97 -15.53 2.42
C ASP A 4 7.41 -14.97 2.38
N LYS A 5 7.84 -14.43 1.24
CA LYS A 5 9.15 -13.78 1.09
C LYS A 5 9.14 -12.28 1.38
N PHE A 6 7.98 -11.70 1.66
CA PHE A 6 7.85 -10.28 1.97
C PHE A 6 7.93 -10.06 3.47
N THR A 7 8.28 -8.84 3.89
CA THR A 7 8.15 -8.45 5.29
C THR A 7 6.68 -8.50 5.71
N ILE A 8 6.42 -8.64 7.01
CA ILE A 8 5.05 -8.72 7.55
C ILE A 8 4.19 -7.53 7.11
N LYS A 9 4.71 -6.30 7.22
CA LYS A 9 3.99 -5.10 6.77
C LYS A 9 3.71 -5.08 5.27
N ALA A 10 4.60 -5.63 4.44
CA ALA A 10 4.35 -5.74 3.01
C ALA A 10 3.27 -6.79 2.70
N GLN A 11 3.19 -7.86 3.47
CA GLN A 11 2.08 -8.83 3.36
C GLN A 11 0.75 -8.20 3.75
N GLU A 12 0.71 -7.47 4.88
CA GLU A 12 -0.47 -6.72 5.35
C GLU A 12 -0.94 -5.69 4.32
N ALA A 13 -0.01 -4.92 3.71
CA ALA A 13 -0.35 -3.94 2.68
C ALA A 13 -0.98 -4.58 1.43
N VAL A 14 -0.48 -5.75 1.01
CA VAL A 14 -1.07 -6.50 -0.11
C VAL A 14 -2.45 -7.05 0.25
N GLN A 15 -2.65 -7.52 1.48
CA GLN A 15 -3.97 -7.97 1.95
C GLN A 15 -4.98 -6.81 1.98
N HIS A 16 -4.60 -5.64 2.50
CA HIS A 16 -5.46 -4.46 2.45
C HIS A 16 -5.75 -4.01 1.00
N ALA A 17 -4.75 -4.04 0.12
CA ALA A 17 -4.97 -3.73 -1.30
C ALA A 17 -5.98 -4.69 -1.96
N GLN A 18 -5.95 -5.98 -1.60
CA GLN A 18 -6.93 -6.95 -2.08
C GLN A 18 -8.34 -6.64 -1.58
N GLN A 19 -8.49 -6.27 -0.31
CA GLN A 19 -9.77 -5.86 0.27
C GLN A 19 -10.32 -4.61 -0.45
N LEU A 20 -9.48 -3.58 -0.63
CA LEU A 20 -9.86 -2.35 -1.34
C LEU A 20 -10.29 -2.64 -2.79
N ALA A 21 -9.61 -3.54 -3.49
CA ALA A 21 -10.02 -3.93 -4.84
C ALA A 21 -11.41 -4.60 -4.84
N MET A 22 -11.67 -5.50 -3.88
CA MET A 22 -12.97 -6.16 -3.73
C MET A 22 -14.10 -5.17 -3.39
N GLU A 23 -13.86 -4.26 -2.44
CA GLU A 23 -14.82 -3.23 -2.02
C GLU A 23 -15.20 -2.30 -3.18
N ASN A 24 -14.24 -1.98 -4.05
CA ASN A 24 -14.46 -1.17 -5.24
C ASN A 24 -14.88 -1.99 -6.47
N GLN A 25 -15.20 -3.28 -6.33
CA GLN A 25 -15.59 -4.19 -7.41
C GLN A 25 -14.59 -4.27 -8.57
N ASN A 26 -13.31 -3.99 -8.28
CA ASN A 26 -12.22 -4.11 -9.23
C ASN A 26 -11.76 -5.56 -9.30
N GLN A 27 -11.63 -6.09 -10.52
CA GLN A 27 -11.27 -7.50 -10.75
C GLN A 27 -9.83 -7.83 -10.34
N ALA A 28 -8.97 -6.81 -10.25
CA ALA A 28 -7.57 -6.96 -9.91
C ALA A 28 -7.14 -5.88 -8.90
N ILE A 29 -6.08 -6.19 -8.16
CA ILE A 29 -5.33 -5.19 -7.42
C ILE A 29 -4.67 -4.26 -8.43
N GLU A 30 -4.76 -2.96 -8.16
CA GLU A 30 -4.20 -1.90 -8.99
C GLU A 30 -3.21 -1.10 -8.15
N CYS A 31 -2.34 -0.32 -8.79
CA CYS A 31 -1.33 0.49 -8.08
C CYS A 31 -1.95 1.40 -7.01
N GLY A 32 -3.14 1.95 -7.27
CA GLY A 32 -3.87 2.78 -6.30
C GLY A 32 -4.25 2.02 -5.02
N HIS A 33 -4.72 0.78 -5.15
CA HIS A 33 -5.07 -0.06 -4.00
C HIS A 33 -3.83 -0.40 -3.16
N LEU A 34 -2.71 -0.72 -3.79
CA LEU A 34 -1.43 -0.98 -3.09
C LEU A 34 -0.93 0.27 -2.37
N LEU A 35 -0.98 1.43 -3.04
CA LEU A 35 -0.57 2.69 -2.42
C LEU A 35 -1.43 3.01 -1.21
N LYS A 36 -2.76 2.86 -1.32
CA LYS A 36 -3.68 3.07 -0.20
C LYS A 36 -3.45 2.07 0.94
N GLY A 37 -3.24 0.79 0.63
CA GLY A 37 -2.87 -0.22 1.63
C GLY A 37 -1.56 0.10 2.34
N LEU A 38 -0.56 0.66 1.64
CA LEU A 38 0.69 1.13 2.26
C LEU A 38 0.47 2.30 3.22
N PHE A 39 -0.42 3.26 2.87
CA PHE A 39 -0.79 4.35 3.77
C PHE A 39 -1.49 3.86 5.04
N ASP A 40 -2.32 2.83 4.92
CA ASP A 40 -3.14 2.35 6.03
C ASP A 40 -2.38 1.38 6.97
N VAL A 41 -1.33 0.70 6.48
CA VAL A 41 -0.53 -0.28 7.25
C VAL A 41 0.71 0.32 7.90
N ASP A 42 1.36 1.31 7.26
CA ASP A 42 2.58 1.89 7.80
C ASP A 42 2.66 3.40 7.65
N GLU A 43 2.53 4.07 8.79
CA GLU A 43 2.67 5.51 8.91
C GLU A 43 4.11 6.02 8.72
N ASN A 44 5.13 5.16 8.65
CA ASN A 44 6.54 5.59 8.63
C ASN A 44 7.19 5.52 7.24
N VAL A 45 6.87 4.49 6.46
CA VAL A 45 7.55 4.20 5.20
C VAL A 45 7.24 5.27 4.14
N LEU A 46 5.96 5.59 3.95
CA LEU A 46 5.56 6.57 2.94
C LEU A 46 6.06 7.99 3.27
N PRO A 47 5.98 8.51 4.51
CA PRO A 47 6.59 9.79 4.84
C PRO A 47 8.10 9.84 4.62
N PHE A 48 8.82 8.75 4.93
CA PHE A 48 10.26 8.67 4.65
C PHE A 48 10.56 8.75 3.15
N ILE A 49 9.81 8.01 2.32
CA ILE A 49 9.99 8.00 0.86
C ILE A 49 9.61 9.36 0.27
N PHE A 50 8.44 9.92 0.64
CA PHE A 50 8.00 11.21 0.13
C PHE A 50 8.94 12.34 0.51
N LYS A 51 9.51 12.32 1.73
CA LYS A 51 10.55 13.27 2.13
C LYS A 51 11.77 13.19 1.22
N LYS A 52 12.22 11.98 0.85
CA LYS A 52 13.33 11.81 -0.12
C LYS A 52 12.98 12.30 -1.52
N LEU A 53 11.71 12.18 -1.92
CA LEU A 53 11.22 12.61 -3.22
C LEU A 53 10.77 14.08 -3.25
N SER A 54 10.89 14.81 -2.14
CA SER A 54 10.36 16.18 -1.99
C SER A 54 8.87 16.30 -2.31
N VAL A 55 8.09 15.25 -2.01
CA VAL A 55 6.63 15.21 -2.16
C VAL A 55 5.97 15.63 -0.86
N ASN A 56 4.98 16.51 -0.93
CA ASN A 56 4.15 16.87 0.23
C ASN A 56 2.91 15.95 0.29
N PRO A 57 2.76 15.08 1.30
CA PRO A 57 1.60 14.20 1.45
C PRO A 57 0.31 14.91 1.89
N GLN A 58 0.35 16.21 2.19
CA GLN A 58 -0.80 17.01 2.67
C GLN A 58 -1.44 17.87 1.57
N ALA A 59 -1.07 17.66 0.31
CA ALA A 59 -1.56 18.43 -0.84
C ALA A 59 -2.91 17.91 -1.35
#